data_AF-A0A1V9WZH5-F1
#
_entry.id   AF-A0A1V9WZH5-F1
#
_cell.length_a   1.000
_cell.length_b   1.000
_cell.length_c   1.000
_cell.angle_alpha   90.00
_cell.angle_beta   90.00
_cell.angle_gamma   90.00
#
_symmetry.space_group_name_H-M   'P 1'
#
loop_
_entity.id
_entity.type
_entity.pdbx_description
1 polymer ?
#
loop_
_entity_poly.entity_id
_entity_poly.type
_entity_poly.pdbx_seq_one_letter_code
_entity_poly.pdbx_strand_id
1 'polypeptide(L)'
;MATASTDPSECPSSFVAPSPLPDVPVTLQSLLELNLAYQDLVQGLINELETILMENRVLQDEADAILAIQAQNIKVTCRGFRLPYFFDEEDRLPPPSEEKLIKDRLGVRVLPVSRKWVAKELIRLEEAVFVSVKRQVISRLLAKKGRLQEDLARGQDVEIGRQLDLVTDQLDEINDMRKIDLLRKYRDTERVDWLCLSVIDFAGRRSDRDLELIWENLVWPSINFPPWDADSLAKMDELIKNSPSIPDWEGIANALDKHVVQCWELFLGQKNSSVRQMSDKDIKKLYADFKTRDYVPWLLIGKKLNTFSPVRVMRRIEGALYRSRCRWQLEDDVLLLLSVYLYRGTCNWSQVVKCMRTPFKARSASQASGRIEFLLGNTSLIAAVALLE
;
A
#
# COMPACT_ATOMS: atom_id res chain seq x y z
N MET A 1 -7.46 -20.02 0.04
CA MET A 1 -8.76 -20.63 0.38
C MET A 1 -9.85 -19.91 -0.40
N ALA A 2 -10.06 -20.36 -1.64
CA ALA A 2 -11.38 -20.48 -2.24
C ALA A 2 -11.39 -21.95 -2.68
N THR A 3 -12.10 -22.84 -1.97
CA THR A 3 -13.50 -23.15 -2.26
C THR A 3 -13.75 -23.07 -3.75
N ALA A 4 -13.22 -24.10 -4.43
CA ALA A 4 -13.68 -24.54 -5.72
C ALA A 4 -15.21 -24.70 -5.63
N SER A 5 -15.93 -23.75 -6.23
CA SER A 5 -17.31 -24.00 -6.61
C SER A 5 -17.23 -24.91 -7.82
N THR A 6 -17.46 -26.18 -7.54
CA THR A 6 -17.99 -27.17 -8.47
C THR A 6 -19.15 -26.58 -9.25
N ASP A 7 -18.91 -26.23 -10.50
CA ASP A 7 -19.87 -26.53 -11.57
C ASP A 7 -19.23 -27.60 -12.46
N PRO A 8 -19.81 -28.82 -12.49
CA PRO A 8 -19.45 -29.82 -13.47
C PRO A 8 -20.16 -29.49 -14.79
N SER A 9 -19.58 -29.92 -15.90
CA SER A 9 -20.24 -29.98 -17.22
C SER A 9 -20.38 -28.65 -17.97
N GLU A 10 -19.27 -28.17 -18.52
CA GLU A 10 -19.25 -27.81 -19.95
C GLU A 10 -18.09 -28.56 -20.59
N CYS A 11 -18.33 -29.84 -20.88
CA CYS A 11 -17.49 -30.57 -21.82
C CYS A 11 -17.58 -29.83 -23.16
N PRO A 12 -16.45 -29.55 -23.84
CA PRO A 12 -16.50 -29.09 -25.23
C PRO A 12 -17.31 -30.11 -26.03
N SER A 13 -18.33 -29.61 -26.72
CA SER A 13 -19.37 -30.35 -27.44
C SER A 13 -18.86 -31.17 -28.64
N SER A 14 -17.57 -31.52 -28.70
CA SER A 14 -16.95 -32.24 -29.81
C SER A 14 -16.71 -33.73 -29.56
N PHE A 15 -16.92 -34.25 -28.35
CA PHE A 15 -16.89 -35.70 -28.09
C PHE A 15 -18.27 -36.34 -28.24
N VAL A 16 -18.94 -36.09 -29.36
CA VAL A 16 -20.04 -36.97 -29.79
C VAL A 16 -19.37 -38.20 -30.39
N ALA A 17 -19.33 -39.29 -29.62
CA ALA A 17 -19.05 -40.61 -30.17
C ALA A 17 -20.01 -40.84 -31.35
N PRO A 18 -19.54 -41.30 -32.53
CA PRO A 18 -20.46 -41.59 -33.62
C PRO A 18 -21.46 -42.64 -33.15
N SER A 19 -22.74 -42.26 -33.16
CA SER A 19 -23.89 -43.15 -32.99
C SER A 19 -23.84 -44.31 -34.00
N PRO A 20 -24.55 -45.43 -33.74
CA PRO A 20 -24.17 -46.76 -34.18
C PRO A 20 -24.16 -46.88 -35.70
N LEU A 21 -23.15 -47.62 -36.17
CA LEU A 21 -22.85 -47.93 -37.56
C LEU A 21 -24.11 -48.07 -38.42
N PRO A 22 -24.21 -47.34 -39.56
CA PRO A 22 -25.20 -47.68 -40.56
C PRO A 22 -24.93 -49.11 -41.06
N ASP A 23 -25.98 -49.86 -41.38
CA ASP A 23 -25.90 -51.19 -42.01
C ASP A 23 -25.28 -51.07 -43.41
N VAL A 24 -23.96 -50.89 -43.46
CA VAL A 24 -23.18 -50.88 -44.70
C VAL A 24 -22.92 -52.34 -45.07
N PRO A 25 -23.26 -52.78 -46.29
CA PRO A 25 -23.02 -54.16 -46.71
C PRO A 25 -21.54 -54.49 -46.57
N VAL A 26 -21.26 -55.52 -45.76
CA VAL A 26 -19.92 -55.99 -45.37
C VAL A 26 -19.19 -56.58 -46.58
N THR A 27 -18.73 -55.70 -47.45
CA THR A 27 -17.80 -56.00 -48.53
C THR A 27 -16.41 -55.60 -48.06
N LEU A 28 -15.39 -56.34 -48.52
CA LEU A 28 -13.99 -56.08 -48.13
C LEU A 28 -13.57 -54.64 -48.42
N GLN A 29 -14.17 -54.05 -49.46
CA GLN A 29 -13.95 -52.68 -49.91
C GLN A 29 -14.57 -51.64 -48.96
N SER A 30 -15.79 -51.90 -48.47
CA SER A 30 -16.43 -51.04 -47.46
C SER A 30 -15.68 -51.05 -46.12
N LEU A 31 -15.18 -52.21 -45.67
CA LEU A 31 -14.36 -52.30 -44.46
C LEU A 31 -13.02 -51.56 -44.60
N LEU A 32 -12.44 -51.57 -45.79
CA LEU A 32 -11.20 -50.85 -46.08
C LEU A 32 -11.41 -49.33 -46.07
N GLU A 33 -12.48 -48.84 -46.71
CA GLU A 33 -12.85 -47.42 -46.73
C GLU A 33 -13.15 -46.90 -45.33
N LEU A 34 -13.81 -47.71 -44.49
CA LEU A 34 -14.12 -47.37 -43.11
C LEU A 34 -12.86 -47.32 -42.23
N ASN A 35 -11.90 -48.24 -42.46
CA ASN A 35 -10.60 -48.21 -41.78
C ASN A 35 -9.79 -46.97 -42.19
N LEU A 36 -9.76 -46.62 -43.48
CA LEU A 36 -9.11 -45.41 -43.97
C LEU A 36 -9.74 -44.14 -43.36
N ALA A 37 -11.07 -44.06 -43.28
CA ALA A 37 -11.76 -42.95 -42.63
C ALA A 37 -11.40 -42.82 -41.13
N TYR A 38 -11.25 -43.95 -40.41
CA TYR A 38 -10.77 -43.91 -39.02
C TYR A 38 -9.31 -43.49 -38.91
N GLN A 39 -8.44 -43.93 -39.83
CA GLN A 39 -7.05 -43.49 -39.85
C GLN A 39 -6.96 -41.99 -40.10
N ASP A 40 -7.75 -41.46 -41.04
CA ASP A 40 -7.82 -40.01 -41.32
C ASP A 40 -8.35 -39.23 -40.12
N LEU A 41 -9.37 -39.75 -39.42
CA LEU A 41 -9.91 -39.13 -38.21
C LEU A 41 -8.90 -39.12 -37.06
N VAL A 42 -8.21 -40.24 -36.82
CA VAL A 42 -7.15 -40.34 -35.81
C VAL A 42 -6.01 -39.39 -36.15
N GLN A 43 -5.61 -39.32 -37.43
CA GLN A 43 -4.57 -38.40 -37.88
C GLN A 43 -4.99 -36.94 -37.72
N GLY A 44 -6.26 -36.62 -37.99
CA GLY A 44 -6.84 -35.30 -37.75
C GLY A 44 -6.79 -34.90 -36.27
N LEU A 45 -7.19 -35.80 -35.38
CA LEU A 45 -7.15 -35.57 -33.93
C LEU A 45 -5.71 -35.45 -33.40
N ILE A 46 -4.77 -36.19 -33.96
CA ILE A 46 -3.33 -36.06 -33.63
C ILE A 46 -2.84 -34.67 -34.03
N ASN A 47 -3.14 -34.22 -35.24
CA ASN A 47 -2.74 -32.89 -35.71
C ASN A 47 -3.38 -31.78 -34.86
N GLU A 48 -4.65 -31.92 -34.49
CA GLU A 48 -5.34 -30.97 -33.61
C GLU A 48 -4.70 -30.94 -32.21
N LEU A 49 -4.40 -32.11 -31.62
CA LEU A 49 -3.67 -32.20 -30.37
C LEU A 49 -2.29 -31.55 -30.47
N GLU A 50 -1.54 -31.77 -31.56
CA GLU A 50 -0.24 -31.14 -31.77
C GLU A 50 -0.35 -29.61 -31.84
N THR A 51 -1.38 -29.06 -32.50
CA THR A 51 -1.62 -27.61 -32.51
C THR A 51 -1.94 -27.06 -31.12
N ILE A 52 -2.83 -27.70 -30.36
CA ILE A 52 -3.17 -27.30 -28.99
C ILE A 52 -1.93 -27.39 -28.08
N LEU A 53 -1.11 -28.42 -28.24
CA LEU A 53 0.12 -28.60 -27.46
C LEU A 53 1.15 -27.53 -27.80
N MET A 54 1.25 -27.13 -29.08
CA MET A 54 2.08 -26.01 -29.51
C MET A 54 1.60 -24.68 -28.91
N GLU A 55 0.29 -24.40 -28.95
CA GLU A 55 -0.30 -23.21 -28.33
C GLU A 55 -0.07 -23.21 -26.81
N ASN A 56 -0.22 -24.35 -26.15
CA ASN A 56 0.01 -24.48 -24.71
C ASN A 56 1.47 -24.21 -24.35
N ARG A 57 2.44 -24.69 -25.15
CA ARG A 57 3.86 -24.38 -24.96
C ARG A 57 4.14 -22.89 -25.10
N VAL A 58 3.55 -22.23 -26.09
CA VAL A 58 3.69 -20.77 -26.25
C VAL A 58 3.11 -20.04 -25.05
N LEU A 59 1.94 -20.44 -24.55
CA LEU A 59 1.33 -19.85 -23.35
C LEU A 59 2.16 -20.11 -22.08
N GLN A 60 2.81 -21.28 -21.97
CA GLN A 60 3.73 -21.59 -20.88
C GLN A 60 4.99 -20.72 -20.96
N ASP A 61 5.57 -20.55 -22.16
CA ASP A 61 6.73 -19.67 -22.37
C ASP A 61 6.38 -18.20 -22.08
N GLU A 62 5.19 -17.73 -22.45
CA GLU A 62 4.68 -16.40 -22.11
C GLU A 62 4.45 -16.25 -20.60
N ALA A 63 3.88 -17.26 -19.93
CA ALA A 63 3.70 -17.26 -18.49
C ALA A 63 5.04 -17.24 -17.75
N ASP A 64 6.03 -18.01 -18.21
CA ASP A 64 7.39 -18.03 -17.67
C ASP A 64 8.10 -16.70 -17.92
N ALA A 65 7.89 -16.07 -19.09
CA ALA A 65 8.38 -14.72 -19.36
C ALA A 65 7.75 -13.68 -18.42
N ILE A 66 6.44 -13.75 -18.18
CA ILE A 66 5.73 -12.87 -17.23
C ILE A 66 6.25 -13.10 -15.81
N LEU A 67 6.43 -14.36 -15.39
CA LEU A 67 6.98 -14.71 -14.08
C LEU A 67 8.44 -14.27 -13.93
N ALA A 68 9.25 -14.39 -14.98
CA ALA A 68 10.63 -13.89 -15.01
C ALA A 68 10.68 -12.36 -14.96
N ILE A 69 9.80 -11.67 -15.70
CA ILE A 69 9.63 -10.21 -15.64
C ILE A 69 9.15 -9.80 -14.23
N GLN A 70 8.23 -10.54 -13.61
CA GLN A 70 7.79 -10.28 -12.24
C GLN A 70 8.93 -10.51 -11.24
N ALA A 71 9.70 -11.59 -11.37
CA ALA A 71 10.86 -11.90 -10.54
C ALA A 71 11.98 -10.86 -10.69
N GLN A 72 12.23 -10.36 -11.91
CA GLN A 72 13.17 -9.26 -12.18
C GLN A 72 12.61 -7.89 -11.76
N ASN A 73 11.28 -7.69 -11.80
CA ASN A 73 10.58 -6.51 -11.28
C ASN A 73 10.37 -6.54 -9.77
N ILE A 74 10.74 -7.63 -9.10
CA ILE A 74 11.31 -7.55 -7.77
C ILE A 74 12.72 -6.94 -7.86
N LYS A 75 12.83 -5.75 -8.46
CA LYS A 75 13.63 -4.73 -7.81
C LYS A 75 12.92 -4.47 -6.50
N VAL A 76 13.24 -5.28 -5.49
CA VAL A 76 13.25 -4.79 -4.11
C VAL A 76 14.24 -3.64 -4.18
N THR A 77 13.73 -2.46 -4.52
CA THR A 77 14.34 -1.26 -4.02
C THR A 77 14.15 -1.44 -2.52
N CYS A 78 15.16 -2.00 -1.86
CA CYS A 78 15.29 -2.05 -0.42
C CYS A 78 15.40 -0.60 0.07
N ARG A 79 14.30 0.15 -0.06
CA ARG A 79 14.07 1.44 0.61
C ARG A 79 13.64 1.20 2.07
N GLY A 80 13.46 -0.06 2.45
CA GLY A 80 13.40 -0.52 3.83
C GLY A 80 14.39 -1.65 4.04
N PHE A 81 15.37 -1.41 4.91
CA PHE A 81 16.16 -2.44 5.59
C PHE A 81 15.22 -3.52 6.16
N ARG A 82 15.20 -4.75 5.62
CA ARG A 82 14.48 -5.88 6.22
C ARG A 82 15.28 -7.19 6.14
N LEU A 83 15.66 -7.65 7.33
CA LEU A 83 16.07 -8.98 7.82
C LEU A 83 17.26 -9.71 7.16
N PRO A 84 18.08 -10.36 7.99
CA PRO A 84 19.20 -9.84 8.79
C PRO A 84 20.50 -9.87 7.99
N TYR A 85 21.32 -8.83 8.14
CA TYR A 85 22.49 -8.57 7.30
C TYR A 85 23.68 -9.51 7.51
N PHE A 86 23.60 -10.42 8.48
CA PHE A 86 24.70 -11.26 8.91
C PHE A 86 24.12 -12.60 9.34
N PHE A 87 24.32 -13.63 8.53
CA PHE A 87 24.30 -15.00 9.00
C PHE A 87 25.75 -15.35 9.26
N ASP A 88 26.06 -15.84 10.46
CA ASP A 88 27.31 -16.58 10.68
C ASP A 88 27.20 -17.94 9.96
N GLU A 89 28.29 -18.71 9.84
CA GLU A 89 28.27 -20.06 9.21
C GLU A 89 27.27 -21.03 9.90
N GLU A 90 26.77 -20.65 11.08
CA GLU A 90 25.80 -21.37 11.91
C GLU A 90 24.40 -20.73 11.94
N ASP A 91 24.05 -19.91 10.95
CA ASP A 91 22.73 -19.23 10.81
C ASP A 91 22.34 -18.34 12.02
N ARG A 92 23.33 -17.91 12.80
CA ARG A 92 23.08 -17.07 13.98
C ARG A 92 22.81 -15.62 13.57
N LEU A 93 21.70 -15.09 14.06
CA LEU A 93 21.35 -13.69 13.93
C LEU A 93 22.34 -12.83 14.75
N PRO A 94 22.72 -11.64 14.26
CA PRO A 94 23.47 -10.71 15.09
C PRO A 94 22.66 -10.39 16.34
N PRO A 95 23.33 -10.23 17.50
CA PRO A 95 22.65 -9.89 18.74
C PRO A 95 21.77 -8.64 18.53
N PRO A 96 20.54 -8.64 19.07
CA PRO A 96 19.61 -7.54 18.84
C PRO A 96 20.24 -6.22 19.27
N SER A 97 20.20 -5.22 18.38
CA SER A 97 20.64 -3.86 18.72
C SER A 97 19.99 -3.40 20.02
N GLU A 98 20.72 -2.63 20.83
CA GLU A 98 20.20 -2.11 22.09
C GLU A 98 18.92 -1.29 21.90
N GLU A 99 18.78 -0.61 20.75
CA GLU A 99 17.55 0.09 20.39
C GLU A 99 16.35 -0.88 20.27
N LYS A 100 16.58 -2.05 19.68
CA LYS A 100 15.58 -3.11 19.57
C LYS A 100 15.25 -3.68 20.96
N LEU A 101 16.26 -3.94 21.79
CA LEU A 101 16.07 -4.41 23.17
C LEU A 101 15.24 -3.42 24.01
N ILE A 102 15.47 -2.11 23.87
CA ILE A 102 14.69 -1.08 24.58
C ILE A 102 13.25 -1.06 24.07
N LYS A 103 13.05 -1.10 22.74
CA LYS A 103 11.72 -1.15 22.13
C LYS A 103 10.93 -2.40 22.57
N ASP A 104 11.59 -3.55 22.61
CA ASP A 104 11.00 -4.81 23.06
C ASP A 104 10.62 -4.72 24.55
N ARG A 105 11.49 -4.18 25.42
CA ARG A 105 11.17 -3.92 26.85
C ARG A 105 10.01 -2.95 27.04
N LEU A 106 9.85 -2.01 26.13
CA LEU A 106 8.75 -1.05 26.12
C LEU A 106 7.46 -1.64 25.52
N GLY A 107 7.46 -2.88 25.04
CA GLY A 107 6.30 -3.52 24.39
C GLY A 107 5.97 -2.91 23.02
N VAL A 108 6.94 -2.25 22.38
CA VAL A 108 6.78 -1.62 21.07
C VAL A 108 6.85 -2.71 20.00
N ARG A 109 5.70 -3.29 19.65
CA ARG A 109 5.59 -4.06 18.41
C ARG A 109 5.63 -3.08 17.26
N VAL A 110 6.54 -3.29 16.31
CA VAL A 110 6.53 -2.56 15.04
C VAL A 110 5.29 -2.98 14.27
N LEU A 111 4.16 -2.31 14.53
CA LEU A 111 3.04 -2.36 13.61
C LEU A 111 3.58 -1.85 12.27
N PRO A 112 3.34 -2.55 11.15
CA PRO A 112 3.71 -2.02 9.85
C PRO A 112 3.06 -0.65 9.72
N VAL A 113 3.89 0.40 9.73
CA VAL A 113 3.40 1.76 9.50
C VAL A 113 2.77 1.72 8.12
N SER A 114 1.46 1.98 8.04
CA SER A 114 0.77 2.13 6.76
C SER A 114 1.62 3.08 5.91
N ARG A 115 2.14 2.54 4.80
CA ARG A 115 3.11 3.24 3.96
C ARG A 115 2.38 4.45 3.38
N LYS A 116 2.80 5.65 3.79
CA LYS A 116 2.22 6.91 3.30
C LYS A 116 2.04 6.87 1.79
N TRP A 117 0.88 7.30 1.34
CA TRP A 117 0.57 7.41 -0.07
C TRP A 117 1.47 8.45 -0.73
N VAL A 118 2.07 8.06 -1.85
CA VAL A 118 2.86 8.96 -2.69
C VAL A 118 1.94 9.51 -3.77
N ALA A 119 2.12 10.78 -4.18
CA ALA A 119 1.30 11.40 -5.24
C ALA A 119 1.24 10.55 -6.52
N LYS A 120 2.37 9.94 -6.92
CA LYS A 120 2.42 9.01 -8.06
C LYS A 120 1.54 7.77 -7.90
N GLU A 121 1.40 7.25 -6.68
CA GLU A 121 0.54 6.10 -6.39
C GLU A 121 -0.94 6.48 -6.44
N LEU A 122 -1.29 7.71 -6.08
CA LEU A 122 -2.66 8.24 -6.19
C LEU A 122 -3.07 8.42 -7.66
N ILE A 123 -2.20 9.02 -8.47
CA ILE A 123 -2.44 9.16 -9.92
C ILE A 123 -2.57 7.78 -10.58
N ARG A 124 -1.69 6.84 -10.22
CA ARG A 124 -1.75 5.46 -10.71
C ARG A 124 -3.06 4.77 -10.32
N LEU A 125 -3.54 4.97 -9.09
CA LEU A 125 -4.84 4.43 -8.67
C LEU A 125 -5.96 4.98 -9.56
N GLU A 126 -5.95 6.28 -9.82
CA GLU A 126 -6.93 6.93 -10.68
C GLU A 126 -6.93 6.41 -12.12
N GLU A 127 -5.75 6.19 -12.69
CA GLU A 127 -5.59 5.57 -14.00
C GLU A 127 -6.06 4.11 -14.00
N ALA A 128 -5.68 3.33 -12.98
CA ALA A 128 -6.04 1.93 -12.87
C ALA A 128 -7.56 1.73 -12.74
N VAL A 129 -8.23 2.52 -11.89
CA VAL A 129 -9.70 2.47 -11.78
C VAL A 129 -10.36 2.87 -13.10
N PHE A 130 -9.88 3.93 -13.76
CA PHE A 130 -10.42 4.34 -15.06
C PHE A 130 -10.29 3.25 -16.11
N VAL A 131 -9.12 2.64 -16.25
CA VAL A 131 -8.88 1.55 -17.21
C VAL A 131 -9.78 0.35 -16.88
N SER A 132 -9.90 -0.01 -15.60
CA SER A 132 -10.78 -1.10 -15.16
C SER A 132 -12.23 -0.84 -15.51
N VAL A 133 -12.78 0.33 -15.14
CA VAL A 133 -14.18 0.69 -15.43
C VAL A 133 -14.40 0.74 -16.94
N LYS A 134 -13.52 1.41 -17.69
CA LYS A 134 -13.63 1.49 -19.16
C LYS A 134 -13.61 0.10 -19.80
N ARG A 135 -12.69 -0.78 -19.37
CA ARG A 135 -12.60 -2.17 -19.87
C ARG A 135 -13.89 -2.95 -19.59
N GLN A 136 -14.45 -2.83 -18.39
CA GLN A 136 -15.66 -3.55 -18.00
C GLN A 136 -16.88 -3.09 -18.80
N VAL A 137 -17.07 -1.78 -18.96
CA VAL A 137 -18.16 -1.23 -19.76
C VAL A 137 -18.02 -1.64 -21.23
N ILE A 138 -16.83 -1.51 -21.82
CA ILE A 138 -16.57 -1.92 -23.21
C ILE A 138 -16.81 -3.42 -23.37
N SER A 139 -16.31 -4.26 -22.46
CA SER A 139 -16.51 -5.71 -22.52
C SER A 139 -17.99 -6.09 -22.49
N ARG A 140 -18.80 -5.40 -21.66
CA ARG A 140 -20.25 -5.61 -21.58
C ARG A 140 -20.95 -5.20 -22.88
N LEU A 141 -20.56 -4.07 -23.46
CA LEU A 141 -21.13 -3.59 -24.74
C LEU A 141 -20.73 -4.47 -25.91
N LEU A 142 -19.48 -4.94 -25.96
CA LEU A 142 -19.01 -5.90 -26.98
C LEU A 142 -19.74 -7.24 -26.86
N ALA A 143 -19.95 -7.74 -25.63
CA ALA A 143 -20.75 -8.96 -25.42
C ALA A 143 -22.20 -8.78 -25.89
N LYS A 144 -22.80 -7.61 -25.62
CA LYS A 144 -24.13 -7.28 -26.14
C LYS A 144 -24.14 -7.18 -27.66
N LYS A 145 -23.12 -6.55 -28.26
CA LYS A 145 -22.94 -6.44 -29.71
C LYS A 145 -22.84 -7.82 -30.36
N GLY A 146 -22.03 -8.72 -29.82
CA GLY A 146 -21.87 -10.08 -30.32
C GLY A 146 -23.18 -10.86 -30.30
N ARG A 147 -23.95 -10.80 -29.21
CA ARG A 147 -25.28 -11.43 -29.12
C ARG A 147 -26.24 -10.88 -30.18
N LEU A 148 -26.32 -9.56 -30.34
CA LEU A 148 -27.18 -8.94 -31.35
C LEU A 148 -26.76 -9.30 -32.78
N GLN A 149 -25.46 -9.46 -33.04
CA GLN A 149 -24.95 -9.91 -34.33
C GLN A 149 -25.30 -11.37 -34.63
N GLU A 150 -25.22 -12.25 -33.62
CA GLU A 150 -25.67 -13.64 -33.74
C GLU A 150 -27.19 -13.73 -33.99
N ASP A 151 -27.98 -12.92 -33.28
CA ASP A 151 -29.44 -12.87 -33.44
C ASP A 151 -29.85 -12.33 -34.82
N LEU A 152 -29.12 -11.34 -35.33
CA LEU A 152 -29.27 -10.83 -36.70
C LEU A 152 -28.90 -11.91 -37.75
N ALA A 153 -27.82 -12.66 -37.52
CA ALA A 153 -27.41 -13.76 -38.40
C ALA A 153 -28.43 -14.92 -38.41
N ARG A 154 -29.19 -15.10 -37.33
CA ARG A 154 -30.31 -16.07 -37.22
C ARG A 154 -31.61 -15.58 -37.86
N GLY A 155 -31.62 -14.40 -38.49
CA GLY A 155 -32.73 -13.91 -39.31
C GLY A 155 -33.75 -13.06 -38.56
N GLN A 156 -33.37 -12.41 -37.46
CA GLN A 156 -34.27 -11.51 -36.71
C GLN A 156 -34.22 -10.04 -37.19
N ASP A 157 -35.28 -9.33 -36.84
CA ASP A 157 -35.85 -8.07 -37.38
C ASP A 157 -34.94 -6.82 -37.47
N VAL A 158 -35.45 -5.81 -38.22
CA VAL A 158 -34.84 -4.47 -38.40
C VAL A 158 -34.54 -3.75 -37.08
N GLU A 159 -35.30 -4.02 -36.01
CA GLU A 159 -35.09 -3.44 -34.68
C GLU A 159 -33.77 -3.88 -34.05
N ILE A 160 -33.27 -5.08 -34.36
CA ILE A 160 -31.96 -5.55 -33.89
C ILE A 160 -30.83 -4.77 -34.57
N GLY A 161 -30.99 -4.44 -35.85
CA GLY A 161 -30.09 -3.54 -36.56
C GLY A 161 -30.00 -2.17 -35.87
N ARG A 162 -31.16 -1.59 -35.52
CA ARG A 162 -31.21 -0.31 -34.78
C ARG A 162 -30.55 -0.39 -33.40
N GLN A 163 -30.72 -1.51 -32.69
CA GLN A 163 -30.03 -1.73 -31.41
C GLN A 163 -28.52 -1.91 -31.57
N LEU A 164 -28.08 -2.51 -32.67
CA LEU A 164 -26.66 -2.66 -33.00
C LEU A 164 -26.01 -1.31 -33.26
N ASP A 165 -26.67 -0.43 -34.02
CA ASP A 165 -26.23 0.94 -34.27
C ASP A 165 -26.12 1.71 -32.94
N LEU A 166 -27.16 1.63 -32.09
CA LEU A 166 -27.14 2.27 -30.77
C LEU A 166 -25.98 1.77 -29.88
N VAL A 167 -25.70 0.47 -29.87
CA VAL A 167 -24.57 -0.09 -29.10
C VAL A 167 -23.23 0.36 -29.67
N THR A 168 -23.15 0.55 -30.99
CA THR A 168 -21.94 1.03 -31.67
C THR A 168 -21.70 2.50 -31.35
N ASP A 169 -22.74 3.34 -31.43
CA ASP A 169 -22.71 4.74 -31.01
C ASP A 169 -22.31 4.89 -29.53
N GLN A 170 -22.83 4.01 -28.66
CA GLN A 170 -22.44 3.98 -27.25
C GLN A 170 -20.96 3.63 -27.05
N LEU A 171 -20.42 2.74 -27.88
CA LEU A 171 -19.01 2.35 -27.84
C LEU A 171 -18.10 3.53 -28.22
N ASP A 172 -18.51 4.27 -29.25
CA ASP A 172 -17.81 5.47 -29.73
C ASP A 172 -17.91 6.61 -28.70
N GLU A 173 -19.09 6.83 -28.12
CA GLU A 173 -19.30 7.80 -27.02
C GLU A 173 -18.35 7.52 -25.85
N ILE A 174 -18.21 6.25 -25.43
CA ILE A 174 -17.31 5.86 -24.34
C ILE A 174 -15.84 6.05 -24.69
N ASN A 175 -15.47 5.87 -25.96
CA ASN A 175 -14.10 6.07 -26.40
C ASN A 175 -13.70 7.54 -26.37
N ASP A 176 -14.62 8.44 -26.76
CA ASP A 176 -14.40 9.89 -26.78
C ASP A 176 -14.67 10.57 -25.43
N MET A 177 -15.31 9.87 -24.49
CA MET A 177 -15.65 10.42 -23.18
C MET A 177 -14.40 10.76 -22.37
N ARG A 178 -14.46 11.91 -21.69
CA ARG A 178 -13.41 12.29 -20.72
C ARG A 178 -13.44 11.34 -19.53
N LYS A 179 -12.25 11.10 -18.97
CA LYS A 179 -12.05 10.22 -17.79
C LYS A 179 -13.02 10.51 -16.63
N ILE A 180 -13.19 11.78 -16.28
CA ILE A 180 -14.03 12.22 -15.16
C ILE A 180 -15.51 11.94 -15.42
N ASP A 181 -15.96 12.18 -16.65
CA ASP A 181 -17.36 11.99 -17.04
C ASP A 181 -17.73 10.51 -17.07
N LEU A 182 -16.82 9.66 -17.56
CA LEU A 182 -16.98 8.20 -17.55
C LEU A 182 -17.07 7.66 -16.13
N LEU A 183 -16.14 8.05 -15.26
CA LEU A 183 -16.16 7.64 -13.86
C LEU A 183 -17.46 8.10 -13.17
N ARG A 184 -17.91 9.34 -13.42
CA ARG A 184 -19.17 9.86 -12.87
C ARG A 184 -20.39 9.07 -13.37
N LYS A 185 -20.46 8.75 -14.67
CA LYS A 185 -21.58 8.01 -15.29
C LYS A 185 -21.73 6.60 -14.71
N TYR A 186 -20.63 5.93 -14.40
CA TYR A 186 -20.62 4.52 -13.99
C TYR A 186 -20.34 4.25 -12.52
N ARG A 187 -20.27 5.29 -11.67
CA ARG A 187 -19.94 5.19 -10.24
C ARG A 187 -20.75 4.12 -9.49
N ASP A 188 -22.07 4.12 -9.68
CA ASP A 188 -22.98 3.23 -8.95
C ASP A 188 -23.30 1.94 -9.72
N THR A 189 -22.97 1.91 -11.02
CA THR A 189 -23.35 0.81 -11.93
C THR A 189 -22.25 -0.25 -12.04
N GLU A 190 -20.98 0.17 -12.14
CA GLU A 190 -19.87 -0.76 -12.31
C GLU A 190 -19.12 -0.95 -10.99
N ARG A 191 -19.04 -2.21 -10.54
CA ARG A 191 -18.24 -2.57 -9.37
C ARG A 191 -16.79 -2.77 -9.78
N VAL A 192 -15.90 -1.98 -9.19
CA VAL A 192 -14.46 -2.10 -9.37
C VAL A 192 -13.95 -3.31 -8.59
N ASP A 193 -13.22 -4.20 -9.27
CA ASP A 193 -12.54 -5.32 -8.62
C ASP A 193 -11.24 -4.84 -7.96
N TRP A 194 -11.35 -4.44 -6.70
CA TRP A 194 -10.24 -3.94 -5.90
C TRP A 194 -9.13 -4.97 -5.69
N LEU A 195 -9.45 -6.26 -5.68
CA LEU A 195 -8.47 -7.33 -5.54
C LEU A 195 -7.63 -7.46 -6.81
N CYS A 196 -8.29 -7.43 -7.96
CA CYS A 196 -7.63 -7.43 -9.27
C CYS A 196 -6.67 -6.23 -9.40
N LEU A 197 -7.13 -5.03 -9.05
CA LEU A 197 -6.28 -3.82 -9.04
C LEU A 197 -5.09 -3.93 -8.08
N SER A 198 -5.31 -4.46 -6.88
CA SER A 198 -4.26 -4.68 -5.90
C SER A 198 -3.15 -5.60 -6.43
N VAL A 199 -3.54 -6.71 -7.08
CA VAL A 199 -2.60 -7.72 -7.57
C VAL A 199 -1.92 -7.28 -8.87
N ILE A 200 -2.68 -6.79 -9.86
CA ILE A 200 -2.15 -6.48 -11.20
C ILE A 200 -1.46 -5.11 -11.20
N ASP A 201 -2.17 -4.06 -10.81
CA ASP A 201 -1.66 -2.69 -10.92
C ASP A 201 -0.70 -2.33 -9.78
N PHE A 202 -0.89 -2.90 -8.59
CA PHE A 202 -0.07 -2.60 -7.42
C PHE A 202 0.86 -3.73 -6.99
N ALA A 203 0.90 -4.86 -7.71
CA ALA A 203 1.77 -6.01 -7.42
C ALA A 203 1.66 -6.49 -5.95
N GLY A 204 0.46 -6.44 -5.38
CA GLY A 204 0.19 -6.81 -3.99
C GLY A 204 0.81 -5.88 -2.93
N ARG A 205 1.36 -4.72 -3.32
CA ARG A 205 2.00 -3.79 -2.38
C ARG A 205 1.02 -3.02 -1.48
N ARG A 206 -0.27 -3.02 -1.85
CA ARG A 206 -1.38 -2.36 -1.16
C ARG A 206 -2.56 -3.32 -1.12
N SER A 207 -3.27 -3.41 -0.01
CA SER A 207 -4.49 -4.22 0.08
C SER A 207 -5.60 -3.63 -0.78
N ASP A 208 -6.46 -4.50 -1.29
CA ASP A 208 -7.75 -4.18 -1.91
C ASP A 208 -8.55 -3.16 -1.10
N ARG A 209 -8.71 -3.39 0.21
CA ARG A 209 -9.46 -2.48 1.08
C ARG A 209 -8.79 -1.11 1.23
N ASP A 210 -7.46 -1.05 1.19
CA ASP A 210 -6.74 0.23 1.24
C ASP A 210 -6.98 1.03 -0.06
N LEU A 211 -7.04 0.35 -1.22
CA LEU A 211 -7.33 0.98 -2.50
C LEU A 211 -8.75 1.57 -2.53
N GLU A 212 -9.74 0.78 -2.10
CA GLU A 212 -11.14 1.18 -2.04
C GLU A 212 -11.33 2.43 -1.16
N LEU A 213 -10.82 2.39 0.07
CA LEU A 213 -10.94 3.51 1.00
C LEU A 213 -10.28 4.78 0.46
N ILE A 214 -9.13 4.66 -0.19
CA ILE A 214 -8.39 5.82 -0.72
C ILE A 214 -9.06 6.37 -1.98
N TRP A 215 -9.65 5.49 -2.79
CA TRP A 215 -10.46 5.90 -3.92
C TRP A 215 -11.64 6.76 -3.48
N GLU A 216 -12.42 6.25 -2.53
CA GLU A 216 -13.63 6.92 -2.04
C GLU A 216 -13.36 8.24 -1.33
N ASN A 217 -12.21 8.35 -0.64
CA ASN A 217 -11.96 9.47 0.27
C ASN A 217 -10.95 10.50 -0.22
N LEU A 218 -10.06 10.14 -1.16
CA LEU A 218 -8.94 11.02 -1.55
C LEU A 218 -8.74 11.19 -3.05
N VAL A 219 -9.06 10.18 -3.86
CA VAL A 219 -8.70 10.18 -5.28
C VAL A 219 -9.88 10.47 -6.20
N TRP A 220 -11.11 10.21 -5.74
CA TRP A 220 -12.28 10.38 -6.57
C TRP A 220 -12.36 11.80 -7.17
N PRO A 221 -12.52 11.95 -8.50
CA PRO A 221 -12.36 13.23 -9.19
C PRO A 221 -13.32 14.36 -8.76
N SER A 222 -14.44 14.03 -8.11
CA SER A 222 -15.37 15.05 -7.61
C SER A 222 -15.07 15.52 -6.18
N ILE A 223 -14.02 14.98 -5.54
CA ILE A 223 -13.59 15.45 -4.22
C ILE A 223 -12.80 16.74 -4.43
N ASN A 224 -13.42 17.85 -4.05
CA ASN A 224 -12.73 19.12 -3.95
C ASN A 224 -12.06 19.24 -2.59
N PHE A 225 -10.80 19.66 -2.60
CA PHE A 225 -10.05 19.99 -1.39
C PHE A 225 -9.77 21.50 -1.31
N PRO A 226 -10.80 22.34 -1.14
CA PRO A 226 -10.61 23.78 -1.08
C PRO A 226 -9.77 24.17 0.15
N PRO A 227 -8.92 25.21 0.03
CA PRO A 227 -8.06 25.65 1.12
C PRO A 227 -8.88 26.06 2.36
N TRP A 228 -8.25 25.99 3.53
CA TRP A 228 -8.87 26.41 4.78
C TRP A 228 -8.80 27.93 4.94
N ASP A 229 -9.96 28.55 5.06
CA ASP A 229 -10.17 29.94 5.45
C ASP A 229 -10.35 30.07 6.97
N ALA A 230 -10.06 31.25 7.50
CA ALA A 230 -10.14 31.52 8.93
C ALA A 230 -11.56 31.33 9.50
N ASP A 231 -12.59 31.65 8.71
CA ASP A 231 -13.99 31.52 9.11
C ASP A 231 -14.40 30.04 9.20
N SER A 232 -14.01 29.21 8.22
CA SER A 232 -14.22 27.76 8.29
C SER A 232 -13.49 27.09 9.46
N LEU A 233 -12.30 27.58 9.83
CA LEU A 233 -11.58 27.09 11.01
C LEU A 233 -12.35 27.41 12.30
N ALA A 234 -12.84 28.65 12.45
CA ALA A 234 -13.61 29.06 13.61
C ALA A 234 -14.93 28.29 13.73
N LYS A 235 -15.66 28.13 12.61
CA LYS A 235 -16.89 27.33 12.55
C LYS A 235 -16.65 25.87 12.91
N MET A 236 -15.56 25.25 12.41
CA MET A 236 -15.22 23.88 12.75
C MET A 236 -14.98 23.72 14.26
N ASP A 237 -14.24 24.65 14.87
CA ASP A 237 -13.98 24.63 16.32
C ASP A 237 -15.27 24.79 17.15
N GLU A 238 -16.21 25.63 16.71
CA GLU A 238 -17.52 25.77 17.34
C GLU A 238 -18.35 24.49 17.22
N LEU A 239 -18.43 23.89 16.03
CA LEU A 239 -19.18 22.66 15.80
C LEU A 239 -18.60 21.49 16.61
N ILE A 240 -17.28 21.40 16.75
CA ILE A 240 -16.63 20.38 17.56
C ILE A 240 -16.92 20.59 19.06
N LYS A 241 -16.96 21.84 19.54
CA LYS A 241 -17.31 22.16 20.94
C LYS A 241 -18.77 21.88 21.26
N ASN A 242 -19.66 22.12 20.29
CA ASN A 242 -21.09 21.92 20.44
C ASN A 242 -21.53 20.46 20.22
N SER A 243 -20.67 19.64 19.63
CA SER A 243 -20.93 18.22 19.42
C SER A 243 -20.82 17.41 20.73
N PRO A 244 -21.58 16.29 20.86
CA PRO A 244 -21.41 15.34 21.95
C PRO A 244 -20.00 14.69 21.94
N SER A 245 -19.72 13.81 22.91
CA SER A 245 -18.38 13.19 23.12
C SER A 245 -17.70 12.60 21.88
N ILE A 246 -18.42 12.34 20.79
CA ILE A 246 -17.91 11.94 19.48
C ILE A 246 -18.46 12.96 18.47
N PRO A 247 -17.59 13.72 17.78
CA PRO A 247 -18.02 14.65 16.74
C PRO A 247 -18.64 13.90 15.56
N ASP A 248 -19.78 14.40 15.08
CA ASP A 248 -20.38 13.92 13.83
C ASP A 248 -19.63 14.54 12.64
N TRP A 249 -18.68 13.78 12.10
CA TRP A 249 -17.81 14.26 11.03
C TRP A 249 -18.54 14.47 9.71
N GLU A 250 -19.63 13.74 9.45
CA GLU A 250 -20.44 13.93 8.25
C GLU A 250 -21.24 15.23 8.35
N GLY A 251 -21.89 15.47 9.49
CA GLY A 251 -22.59 16.72 9.77
C GLY A 251 -21.67 17.94 9.71
N ILE A 252 -20.46 17.84 10.28
CA ILE A 252 -19.46 18.91 10.26
C ILE A 252 -18.96 19.18 8.83
N ALA A 253 -18.68 18.13 8.07
CA ALA A 253 -18.23 18.23 6.68
C ALA A 253 -19.27 18.93 5.79
N ASN A 254 -20.54 18.53 5.92
CA ASN A 254 -21.65 19.13 5.20
C ASN A 254 -21.84 20.62 5.57
N ALA A 255 -21.68 20.99 6.84
CA ALA A 255 -21.81 22.38 7.29
C ALA A 255 -20.68 23.30 6.79
N LEU A 256 -19.50 22.73 6.54
CA LEU A 256 -18.30 23.47 6.09
C LEU A 256 -18.10 23.40 4.57
N ASP A 257 -18.94 22.65 3.84
CA ASP A 257 -18.75 22.33 2.42
C ASP A 257 -17.33 21.78 2.14
N LYS A 258 -16.85 20.91 3.05
CA LYS A 258 -15.54 20.24 2.98
C LYS A 258 -15.72 18.73 3.00
N HIS A 259 -14.70 17.99 2.59
CA HIS A 259 -14.72 16.53 2.68
C HIS A 259 -14.45 16.07 4.13
N VAL A 260 -15.14 15.01 4.59
CA VAL A 260 -15.04 14.43 5.95
C VAL A 260 -13.59 14.20 6.38
N VAL A 261 -12.79 13.64 5.48
CA VAL A 261 -11.37 13.36 5.76
C VAL A 261 -10.55 14.63 6.00
N GLN A 262 -10.85 15.74 5.35
CA GLN A 262 -10.15 17.01 5.61
C GLN A 262 -10.42 17.52 7.02
N CYS A 263 -11.69 17.51 7.44
CA CYS A 263 -12.09 17.93 8.79
C CYS A 263 -11.39 17.07 9.84
N TRP A 264 -11.34 15.75 9.61
CA TRP A 264 -10.66 14.81 10.50
C TRP A 264 -9.14 15.04 10.55
N GLU A 265 -8.47 15.20 9.41
CA GLU A 265 -7.03 15.44 9.36
C GLU A 265 -6.62 16.73 10.06
N LEU A 266 -7.38 17.80 9.84
CA LEU A 266 -7.15 19.09 10.49
C LEU A 266 -7.31 18.99 12.01
N PHE A 267 -8.39 18.35 12.48
CA PHE A 267 -8.61 18.10 13.90
C PHE A 267 -7.46 17.30 14.54
N LEU A 268 -7.02 16.21 13.88
CA LEU A 268 -5.88 15.43 14.34
C LEU A 268 -4.59 16.26 14.37
N GLY A 269 -4.38 17.14 13.40
CA GLY A 269 -3.26 18.08 13.33
C GLY A 269 -3.23 19.03 14.52
N GLN A 270 -4.35 19.71 14.80
CA GLN A 270 -4.53 20.63 15.93
C GLN A 270 -4.38 19.95 17.29
N LYS A 271 -4.92 18.73 17.44
CA LYS A 271 -4.75 17.95 18.67
C LYS A 271 -3.30 17.53 18.86
N ASN A 272 -2.62 17.12 17.78
CA ASN A 272 -1.21 16.74 17.87
C ASN A 272 -0.28 17.92 18.19
N SER A 273 -0.59 19.16 17.78
CA SER A 273 0.20 20.35 18.13
C SER A 273 0.04 20.78 19.59
N SER A 274 -1.13 20.54 20.19
CA SER A 274 -1.48 20.90 21.57
C SER A 274 -1.15 19.79 22.58
N VAL A 275 0.11 19.33 22.60
CA VAL A 275 0.54 18.31 23.58
C VAL A 275 0.42 18.88 24.99
N ARG A 276 -0.34 18.21 25.86
CA ARG A 276 -0.47 18.62 27.26
C ARG A 276 0.89 18.53 27.95
N GLN A 277 1.35 19.64 28.52
CA GLN A 277 2.52 19.67 29.39
C GLN A 277 2.21 18.87 30.67
N MET A 278 2.73 17.65 30.76
CA MET A 278 2.68 16.82 31.97
C MET A 278 4.10 16.61 32.52
N SER A 279 4.21 16.63 33.85
CA SER A 279 5.45 16.31 34.55
C SER A 279 5.92 14.90 34.23
N ASP A 280 7.23 14.70 34.22
CA ASP A 280 7.83 13.40 33.91
C ASP A 280 7.47 12.34 34.93
N LYS A 281 7.25 12.74 36.18
CA LYS A 281 6.81 11.83 37.25
C LYS A 281 5.43 11.29 36.93
N ASP A 282 4.54 12.13 36.42
CA ASP A 282 3.17 11.77 36.10
C ASP A 282 3.11 10.91 34.83
N ILE A 283 3.99 11.17 33.85
CA ILE A 283 4.12 10.34 32.65
C ILE A 283 4.63 8.94 32.99
N LYS A 284 5.58 8.83 33.94
CA LYS A 284 6.05 7.53 34.42
C LYS A 284 4.95 6.73 35.09
N LYS A 285 4.15 7.37 35.94
CA LYS A 285 2.97 6.76 36.58
C LYS A 285 1.95 6.31 35.53
N LEU A 286 1.57 7.21 34.62
CA LEU A 286 0.66 6.93 33.52
C LEU A 286 1.12 5.73 32.67
N TYR A 287 2.40 5.65 32.34
CA TYR A 287 2.96 4.51 31.62
C TYR A 287 2.88 3.21 32.43
N ALA A 288 3.20 3.26 33.74
CA ALA A 288 3.10 2.10 34.62
C ALA A 288 1.64 1.62 34.79
N ASP A 289 0.68 2.53 34.88
CA ASP A 289 -0.74 2.23 35.07
C ASP A 289 -1.36 1.54 33.85
N PHE A 290 -0.95 1.93 32.63
CA PHE A 290 -1.50 1.38 31.38
C PHE A 290 -0.68 0.24 30.78
N LYS A 291 0.56 0.04 31.23
CA LYS A 291 1.41 -1.04 30.73
C LYS A 291 0.94 -2.38 31.30
N THR A 292 0.46 -3.26 30.44
CA THR A 292 0.30 -4.69 30.74
C THR A 292 1.61 -5.43 30.41
N ARG A 293 1.77 -6.67 30.88
CA ARG A 293 2.99 -7.49 30.68
C ARG A 293 3.51 -7.47 29.22
N ASP A 294 2.62 -7.62 28.24
CA ASP A 294 2.99 -7.80 26.82
C ASP A 294 2.44 -6.73 25.87
N TYR A 295 1.75 -5.71 26.39
CA TYR A 295 1.06 -4.72 25.59
C TYR A 295 1.06 -3.33 26.22
N VAL A 296 1.37 -2.32 25.41
CA VAL A 296 1.22 -0.91 25.78
C VAL A 296 0.16 -0.27 24.88
N PRO A 297 -0.96 0.19 25.45
CA PRO A 297 -2.01 0.89 24.71
C PRO A 297 -1.60 2.34 24.37
N TRP A 298 -0.75 2.51 23.35
CA TRP A 298 -0.21 3.83 22.96
C TRP A 298 -1.30 4.86 22.64
N LEU A 299 -2.41 4.43 22.06
CA LEU A 299 -3.57 5.28 21.75
C LEU A 299 -4.26 5.80 23.02
N LEU A 300 -4.40 4.96 24.05
CA LEU A 300 -5.07 5.33 25.29
C LEU A 300 -4.23 6.31 26.11
N ILE A 301 -2.92 6.07 26.17
CA ILE A 301 -1.94 6.98 26.75
C ILE A 301 -1.95 8.30 25.96
N GLY A 302 -2.00 8.23 24.63
CA GLY A 302 -2.13 9.39 23.75
C GLY A 302 -3.34 10.26 24.07
N LYS A 303 -4.52 9.64 24.26
CA LYS A 303 -5.73 10.36 24.69
C LYS A 303 -5.50 11.14 25.98
N LYS A 304 -4.77 10.59 26.96
CA LYS A 304 -4.45 11.29 28.23
C LYS A 304 -3.43 12.43 28.04
N LEU A 305 -2.51 12.28 27.09
CA LEU A 305 -1.53 13.30 26.71
C LEU A 305 -2.05 14.33 25.68
N ASN A 306 -3.32 14.22 25.29
CA ASN A 306 -3.95 15.01 24.23
C ASN A 306 -3.23 14.90 22.88
N THR A 307 -2.75 13.71 22.51
CA THR A 307 -2.14 13.47 21.19
C THR A 307 -2.58 12.12 20.63
N PHE A 308 -2.89 12.09 19.33
CA PHE A 308 -3.25 10.87 18.62
C PHE A 308 -2.05 10.22 17.93
N SER A 309 -0.86 10.83 17.99
CA SER A 309 0.35 10.31 17.35
C SER A 309 1.08 9.33 18.27
N PRO A 310 1.06 8.01 17.97
CA PRO A 310 1.74 7.01 18.81
C PRO A 310 3.24 7.28 18.90
N VAL A 311 3.85 7.79 17.83
CA VAL A 311 5.27 8.14 17.79
C VAL A 311 5.62 9.28 18.75
N ARG A 312 4.76 10.31 18.86
CA ARG A 312 5.00 11.42 19.81
C ARG A 312 4.84 10.93 21.25
N VAL A 313 3.84 10.09 21.51
CA VAL A 313 3.62 9.45 22.81
C VAL A 313 4.83 8.61 23.22
N MET A 314 5.30 7.73 22.32
CA MET A 314 6.48 6.89 22.53
C MET A 314 7.71 7.74 22.87
N ARG A 315 8.04 8.74 22.03
CA ARG A 315 9.18 9.63 22.30
C ARG A 315 9.06 10.39 23.61
N ARG A 316 7.86 10.83 23.98
CA ARG A 316 7.63 11.54 25.25
C ARG A 316 7.86 10.61 26.45
N ILE A 317 7.39 9.37 26.36
CA ILE A 317 7.59 8.34 27.40
C ILE A 317 9.05 7.91 27.48
N GLU A 318 9.69 7.59 26.35
CA GLU A 318 11.12 7.28 26.27
C GLU A 318 11.95 8.40 26.90
N GLY A 319 11.63 9.66 26.54
CA GLY A 319 12.25 10.83 27.12
C GLY A 319 12.01 10.95 28.62
N ALA A 320 10.84 10.60 29.16
CA ALA A 320 10.57 10.65 30.61
C ALA A 320 11.27 9.51 31.38
N LEU A 321 11.24 8.28 30.85
CA LEU A 321 11.83 7.10 31.48
C LEU A 321 13.36 7.14 31.49
N TYR A 322 13.96 7.53 30.36
CA TYR A 322 15.40 7.47 30.13
C TYR A 322 16.08 8.84 30.13
N ARG A 323 15.46 9.88 30.71
CA ARG A 323 16.03 11.25 30.81
C ARG A 323 17.33 11.34 31.61
N SER A 324 17.72 10.29 32.33
CA SER A 324 19.05 10.16 32.93
C SER A 324 20.18 10.17 31.89
N ARG A 325 19.87 9.96 30.59
CA ARG A 325 20.80 10.16 29.47
C ARG A 325 21.27 11.61 29.27
N CYS A 326 20.77 12.58 30.04
CA CYS A 326 21.05 14.01 29.84
C CYS A 326 22.04 14.65 30.83
N ARG A 327 22.47 13.99 31.91
CA ARG A 327 23.52 14.57 32.77
C ARG A 327 24.87 14.31 32.13
N TRP A 328 25.60 15.37 31.79
CA TRP A 328 27.00 15.25 31.38
C TRP A 328 27.80 14.74 32.57
N GLN A 329 28.54 13.66 32.36
CA GLN A 329 29.50 13.14 33.32
C GLN A 329 30.90 13.45 32.81
N LEU A 330 31.90 13.36 33.69
CA LEU A 330 33.27 13.69 33.33
C LEU A 330 33.77 12.82 32.17
N GLU A 331 33.38 11.54 32.13
CA GLU A 331 33.75 10.62 31.05
C GLU A 331 33.14 11.05 29.70
N ASP A 332 31.95 11.66 29.73
CA ASP A 332 31.30 12.18 28.53
C ASP A 332 31.99 13.44 28.01
N ASP A 333 32.45 14.30 28.92
CA ASP A 333 33.18 15.52 28.59
C ASP A 333 34.56 15.20 27.99
N VAL A 334 35.26 14.19 28.53
CA VAL A 334 36.52 13.68 27.97
C VAL A 334 36.30 13.09 26.57
N LEU A 335 35.27 12.26 26.40
CA LEU A 335 34.95 11.67 25.10
C LEU A 335 34.57 12.73 24.06
N LEU A 336 33.87 13.79 24.48
CA LEU A 336 33.54 14.94 23.64
C LEU A 336 34.80 15.68 23.19
N LEU A 337 35.70 16.00 24.12
CA LEU A 337 36.96 16.69 23.82
C LEU A 337 37.85 15.87 22.88
N LEU A 338 37.98 14.57 23.13
CA LEU A 338 38.72 13.66 22.24
C LEU A 338 38.09 13.58 20.85
N SER A 339 36.76 13.50 20.77
CA SER A 339 36.06 13.46 19.48
C SER A 339 36.26 14.76 18.70
N VAL A 340 36.22 15.92 19.37
CA VAL A 340 36.49 17.23 18.77
C VAL A 340 37.94 17.36 18.30
N TYR A 341 38.89 16.86 19.09
CA TYR A 341 40.31 16.81 18.75
C TYR A 341 40.59 15.93 17.53
N LEU A 342 39.99 14.73 17.46
CA LEU A 342 40.10 13.82 16.31
C LEU A 342 39.66 14.45 14.98
N TYR A 343 38.64 15.31 15.02
CA TYR A 343 38.15 16.03 13.84
C TYR A 343 38.78 17.41 13.64
N ARG A 344 39.88 17.71 14.34
CA ARG A 344 40.69 18.94 14.25
C ARG A 344 39.86 20.23 14.23
N GLY A 345 38.80 20.29 15.04
CA GLY A 345 37.94 21.48 15.12
C GLY A 345 37.07 21.78 13.88
N THR A 346 37.08 20.94 12.84
CA THR A 346 36.10 21.03 11.75
C THR A 346 34.76 20.52 12.27
N CYS A 347 33.86 21.45 12.61
CA CYS A 347 32.67 21.20 13.44
C CYS A 347 31.54 20.43 12.71
N ASN A 348 31.85 19.26 12.15
CA ASN A 348 30.82 18.31 11.75
C ASN A 348 30.31 17.57 12.99
N TRP A 349 29.42 18.23 13.73
CA TRP A 349 28.79 17.70 14.94
C TRP A 349 28.12 16.33 14.74
N SER A 350 27.70 16.01 13.52
CA SER A 350 27.15 14.68 13.20
C SER A 350 28.19 13.57 13.27
N GLN A 351 29.46 13.86 12.99
CA GLN A 351 30.55 12.89 13.11
C GLN A 351 31.06 12.82 14.56
N VAL A 352 31.22 13.97 15.22
CA VAL A 352 31.57 14.06 16.66
C VAL A 352 30.61 13.23 17.51
N VAL A 353 29.30 13.36 17.27
CA VAL A 353 28.28 12.58 17.99
C VAL A 353 28.39 11.09 17.72
N LYS A 354 28.79 10.65 16.51
CA LYS A 354 28.96 9.23 16.21
C LYS A 354 30.11 8.62 17.01
N CYS A 355 31.21 9.34 17.18
CA CYS A 355 32.34 8.90 18.01
C CYS A 355 31.99 8.85 19.50
N MET A 356 31.12 9.76 19.95
CA MET A 356 30.62 9.76 21.32
C MET A 356 29.53 8.72 21.60
N ARG A 357 29.08 7.94 20.61
CA ARG A 357 28.03 6.94 20.83
C ARG A 357 28.57 5.83 21.71
N THR A 358 28.23 5.90 22.98
CA THR A 358 28.29 4.75 23.88
C THR A 358 26.95 4.01 23.83
N PRO A 359 26.91 2.70 24.14
CA PRO A 359 25.67 1.92 24.17
C PRO A 359 24.57 2.62 25.01
N PHE A 360 24.99 3.19 26.14
CA PHE A 360 24.08 3.72 27.15
C PHE A 360 23.70 5.21 26.99
N LYS A 361 24.48 6.02 26.26
CA LYS A 361 24.28 7.47 26.12
C LYS A 361 24.38 7.93 24.66
N ALA A 362 23.23 8.23 24.06
CA ALA A 362 23.15 8.94 22.78
C ALA A 362 22.94 10.43 23.02
N ARG A 363 23.88 11.27 22.56
CA ARG A 363 23.81 12.74 22.61
C ARG A 363 23.40 13.29 21.24
N SER A 364 22.66 14.40 21.20
CA SER A 364 22.40 15.10 19.93
C SER A 364 23.56 16.02 19.54
N ALA A 365 23.64 16.37 18.26
CA ALA A 365 24.61 17.35 17.75
C ALA A 365 24.49 18.70 18.48
N SER A 366 23.25 19.14 18.73
CA SER A 366 22.98 20.37 19.48
C SER A 366 23.42 20.31 20.94
N GLN A 367 23.28 19.15 21.60
CA GLN A 367 23.75 18.96 22.97
C GLN A 367 25.28 18.96 23.06
N ALA A 368 25.95 18.34 22.09
CA ALA A 368 27.42 18.32 22.00
C ALA A 368 27.99 19.73 21.76
N SER A 369 27.41 20.48 20.83
CA SER A 369 27.79 21.86 20.53
C SER A 369 27.58 22.77 21.74
N GLY A 370 26.38 22.75 22.34
CA GLY A 370 26.11 23.58 23.52
C GLY A 370 26.96 23.20 24.74
N ARG A 371 27.36 21.94 24.87
CA ARG A 371 28.28 21.51 25.94
C ARG A 371 29.70 21.99 25.69
N ILE A 372 30.21 21.93 24.46
CA ILE A 372 31.56 22.42 24.17
C ILE A 372 31.63 23.93 24.46
N GLU A 373 30.60 24.70 24.08
CA GLU A 373 30.55 26.14 24.33
C GLU A 373 30.56 26.42 25.84
N PHE A 374 29.84 25.62 26.62
CA PHE A 374 29.88 25.70 28.08
C PHE A 374 31.26 25.37 28.66
N LEU A 375 31.95 24.35 28.15
CA LEU A 375 33.28 23.94 28.62
C LEU A 375 34.38 24.95 28.23
N LEU A 376 34.26 25.56 27.06
CA LEU A 376 35.21 26.53 26.53
C LEU A 376 34.99 27.95 27.11
N GLY A 377 33.77 28.27 27.53
CA GLY A 377 33.42 29.61 28.00
C GLY A 377 33.71 30.67 26.95
N ASN A 378 34.66 31.56 27.23
CA ASN A 378 35.08 32.64 26.32
C ASN A 378 36.20 32.24 25.35
N THR A 379 36.74 31.02 25.46
CA THR A 379 37.81 30.56 24.57
C THR A 379 37.23 30.02 23.27
N SER A 380 37.88 30.32 22.14
CA SER A 380 37.44 29.78 20.86
C SER A 380 37.84 28.31 20.73
N LEU A 381 37.03 27.51 20.04
CA LEU A 381 37.32 26.09 19.79
C LEU A 381 38.70 25.89 19.14
N ILE A 382 39.07 26.79 18.22
CA ILE A 382 40.36 26.76 17.52
C ILE A 382 41.51 27.02 18.50
N ALA A 383 41.37 28.00 19.39
CA ALA A 383 42.37 28.29 20.42
C ALA A 383 42.52 27.14 21.43
N ALA A 384 41.41 26.51 21.80
CA ALA A 384 41.44 25.37 22.72
C ALA A 384 42.05 24.11 22.10
N VAL A 385 41.81 23.85 20.80
CA VAL A 385 42.48 22.75 20.09
C VAL A 385 43.98 23.02 19.98
N ALA A 386 44.39 24.27 19.73
CA ALA A 386 45.80 24.66 19.67
C ALA A 386 46.54 24.60 21.03
N LEU A 387 45.82 24.60 22.15
CA LEU A 387 46.39 24.39 23.50
C LEU A 387 46.49 22.91 23.89
N LEU A 388 45.77 22.03 23.18
CA LEU A 388 45.78 20.58 23.40
C LEU A 388 46.81 19.86 22.51
N GLU A 389 47.24 20.50 21.42
CA GLU A 389 48.44 20.14 20.64
C GLU A 389 49.71 20.60 21.39
#